data_AF-A0AAV5UT15-F1
#
_entry.id   AF-A0AAV5UT15-F1
#
_cell.length_a   1.000
_cell.length_b   1.000
_cell.length_c   1.000
_cell.angle_alpha   90.00
_cell.angle_beta   90.00
_cell.angle_gamma   90.00
#
_symmetry.space_group_name_H-M   'P 1'
#
loop_
_entity.id
_entity.type
_entity.pdbx_description
1 polymer ?
#
loop_
_entity_poly.entity_id
_entity_poly.type
_entity_poly.pdbx_seq_one_letter_code
_entity_poly.pdbx_strand_id
1 'polypeptide(L)'
;WQPTSWNAVETALHQFAKAAGVSRVRCNKPYSKLSPRGKNYKGTGVYLLLKIMIETIAQTAPERAELWMKVKADMGDRVPSIDDSELVQSLLKIAAEHYNMATNRLERVWLLSLYANDIDYHTMLQHIPGLSDRTWNEARKMAIDQDSFVLGDNTKERYDPVKLEYFISFITSPHIMISLPFGDATVKDSHGNILHMSPTVPQARIYETIRLYEEYMKEAGLEKLLLKRTTAYKILSNLPMKQTHSLTCVDYYHARATNGLIEMGRMIDDFVTMGRLKSVDAPHFKRGIDVMRSYLKGNFCKHLKKESRISDHCMFWALSDPNNAHFKMEHKGHEHKQRCTECKNIEHTIDELRTLICDVGSEKKLSVDEKRKMEAYAHEFELRATSLHELKAHLVRSEYASMDKERIMDNRKEDEAMIILDYAQRWDPERYRETQSQYFGKSGESWHISHVSAKI
;
A
#
# COMPACT_ATOMS: atom_id res chain seq x y z
N TRP A 1 72.29 -22.36 45.65
CA TRP A 1 72.05 -23.78 45.99
C TRP A 1 70.64 -24.16 45.52
N GLN A 2 70.43 -25.43 45.20
CA GLN A 2 69.56 -25.95 44.13
C GLN A 2 68.03 -25.63 44.19
N PRO A 3 67.32 -25.68 43.04
CA PRO A 3 65.91 -25.35 42.92
C PRO A 3 65.00 -26.50 43.36
N THR A 4 64.51 -26.45 44.60
CA THR A 4 63.36 -27.24 45.09
C THR A 4 62.14 -26.37 45.45
N SER A 5 62.17 -25.08 45.11
CA SER A 5 61.26 -24.07 45.69
C SER A 5 59.90 -23.85 45.00
N TRP A 6 59.69 -24.31 43.76
CA TRP A 6 58.44 -24.02 43.04
C TRP A 6 57.22 -24.78 43.58
N ASN A 7 57.40 -26.01 44.09
CA ASN A 7 56.29 -26.80 44.64
C ASN A 7 55.77 -26.27 45.99
N ALA A 8 56.63 -25.67 46.81
CA ALA A 8 56.24 -25.17 48.13
C ALA A 8 55.37 -23.90 48.01
N VAL A 9 55.76 -22.97 47.12
CA VAL A 9 55.02 -21.73 46.88
C VAL A 9 53.66 -22.01 46.22
N GLU A 10 53.61 -22.92 45.25
CA GLU A 10 52.34 -23.33 44.62
C GLU A 10 51.40 -23.99 45.64
N THR A 11 51.93 -24.83 46.54
CA THR A 11 51.15 -25.46 47.60
C THR A 11 50.62 -24.45 48.62
N ALA A 12 51.44 -23.47 49.01
CA ALA A 12 51.03 -22.40 49.92
C ALA A 12 49.93 -21.51 49.31
N LEU A 13 50.07 -21.13 48.03
CA LEU A 13 49.06 -20.36 47.31
C LEU A 13 47.72 -21.12 47.24
N HIS A 14 47.75 -22.44 47.05
CA HIS A 14 46.55 -23.26 47.04
C HIS A 14 45.88 -23.37 48.41
N GLN A 15 46.67 -23.52 49.48
CA GLN A 15 46.13 -23.51 50.84
C GLN A 15 45.48 -22.16 51.16
N PHE A 16 46.15 -21.06 50.80
CA PHE A 16 45.60 -19.71 50.93
C PHE A 16 44.31 -19.53 50.14
N ALA A 17 44.29 -19.93 48.86
CA ALA A 17 43.09 -19.81 48.03
C ALA A 17 41.90 -20.61 48.57
N LYS A 18 42.17 -21.80 49.14
CA LYS A 18 41.14 -22.62 49.79
C LYS A 18 40.61 -21.94 51.05
N ALA A 19 41.48 -21.35 51.87
CA ALA A 19 41.09 -20.59 53.06
C ALA A 19 40.30 -19.32 52.70
N ALA A 20 40.65 -18.67 51.59
CA ALA A 20 39.99 -17.50 51.04
C ALA A 20 38.65 -17.81 50.31
N GLY A 21 38.25 -19.08 50.24
CA GLY A 21 37.01 -19.50 49.57
C GLY A 21 37.04 -19.42 48.03
N VAL A 22 38.20 -19.17 47.42
CA VAL A 22 38.35 -19.05 45.96
C VAL A 22 38.62 -20.43 45.36
N SER A 23 37.62 -20.98 44.66
CA SER A 23 37.71 -22.31 44.06
C SER A 23 38.37 -22.31 42.67
N ARG A 24 38.94 -23.46 42.27
CA ARG A 24 39.49 -23.72 40.93
C ARG A 24 40.53 -22.68 40.50
N VAL A 25 41.59 -22.48 41.29
CA VAL A 25 42.72 -21.61 40.93
C VAL A 25 43.67 -22.31 39.95
N ARG A 26 43.93 -23.61 40.13
CA ARG A 26 44.81 -24.41 39.25
C ARG A 26 44.23 -24.68 37.86
N CYS A 27 45.04 -24.59 36.79
CA CYS A 27 44.64 -25.02 35.45
C CYS A 27 45.35 -26.32 35.05
N ASN A 28 44.59 -27.29 34.52
CA ASN A 28 45.18 -28.51 33.96
C ASN A 28 45.77 -28.28 32.55
N LYS A 29 45.44 -27.15 31.91
CA LYS A 29 45.94 -26.73 30.58
C LYS A 29 46.59 -25.36 30.70
N PRO A 30 47.66 -25.05 29.94
CA PRO A 30 48.30 -23.73 29.94
C PRO A 30 47.28 -22.60 29.70
N TYR A 31 47.45 -21.45 30.36
CA TYR A 31 46.51 -20.31 30.28
C TYR A 31 46.19 -19.90 28.83
N SER A 32 47.20 -19.91 27.96
CA SER A 32 47.06 -19.59 26.53
C SER A 32 46.05 -20.51 25.79
N LYS A 33 45.93 -21.77 26.22
CA LYS A 33 45.06 -22.81 25.65
C LYS A 33 43.69 -22.92 26.33
N LEU A 34 43.37 -22.02 27.27
CA LEU A 34 42.04 -21.96 27.86
C LEU A 34 41.06 -21.26 26.91
N SER A 35 39.78 -21.67 26.95
CA SER A 35 38.71 -20.95 26.27
C SER A 35 38.57 -19.52 26.82
N PRO A 36 37.98 -18.57 26.09
CA PRO A 36 37.76 -17.20 26.59
C PRO A 36 37.08 -17.18 27.97
N ARG A 37 36.04 -18.00 28.16
CA ARG A 37 35.38 -18.21 29.46
C ARG A 37 36.34 -18.74 30.54
N GLY A 38 37.22 -19.68 30.19
CA GLY A 38 38.22 -20.21 31.10
C GLY A 38 39.28 -19.19 31.49
N LYS A 39 39.72 -18.34 30.56
CA LYS A 39 40.66 -17.23 30.81
C LYS A 39 40.06 -16.20 31.76
N ASN A 40 38.81 -15.78 31.52
CA ASN A 40 38.11 -14.81 32.37
C ASN A 40 37.89 -15.35 33.78
N TYR A 41 37.40 -16.58 33.91
CA TYR A 41 37.18 -17.20 35.22
C TYR A 41 38.48 -17.26 36.06
N LYS A 42 39.62 -17.51 35.41
CA LYS A 42 40.93 -17.49 36.07
C LYS A 42 41.40 -16.09 36.40
N GLY A 43 41.18 -15.12 35.52
CA GLY A 43 41.46 -13.70 35.77
C GLY A 43 40.71 -13.19 37.00
N THR A 44 39.40 -13.47 37.09
CA THR A 44 38.58 -13.11 38.25
C THR A 44 39.07 -13.79 39.52
N GLY A 45 39.46 -15.07 39.46
CA GLY A 45 40.02 -15.78 40.61
C GLY A 45 41.33 -15.16 41.12
N VAL A 46 42.23 -14.76 40.23
CA VAL A 46 43.48 -14.08 40.59
C VAL A 46 43.20 -12.70 41.20
N TYR A 47 42.27 -11.93 40.62
CA TYR A 47 41.86 -10.63 41.17
C TYR A 47 41.35 -10.74 42.61
N LEU A 48 40.45 -11.70 42.86
CA LEU A 48 39.90 -11.92 44.20
C LEU A 48 40.98 -12.33 45.21
N LEU A 49 41.95 -13.16 44.81
CA LEU A 49 43.07 -13.52 45.67
C LEU A 49 43.96 -12.32 45.98
N LEU A 50 44.28 -11.50 44.99
CA LEU A 50 45.07 -10.28 45.19
C LEU A 50 44.36 -9.30 46.12
N LYS A 51 43.04 -9.14 45.98
CA LYS A 51 42.22 -8.32 46.87
C LYS A 51 42.33 -8.78 48.32
N ILE A 52 42.09 -10.07 48.55
CA ILE A 52 42.15 -10.65 49.90
C ILE A 52 43.57 -10.57 50.47
N MET A 53 44.60 -10.82 49.66
CA MET A 53 46.00 -10.67 50.08
C MET A 53 46.31 -9.23 50.54
N ILE A 54 45.94 -8.23 49.74
CA ILE A 54 46.17 -6.82 50.07
C ILE A 54 45.39 -6.43 51.33
N GLU A 55 44.13 -6.87 51.47
CA GLU A 55 43.32 -6.64 52.67
C GLU A 55 43.91 -7.30 53.92
N THR A 56 44.57 -8.46 53.79
CA THR A 56 45.25 -9.13 54.91
C THR A 56 46.59 -8.52 55.27
N ILE A 57 47.33 -7.96 54.30
CA ILE A 57 48.68 -7.41 54.52
C ILE A 57 48.61 -5.96 55.00
N ALA A 58 47.70 -5.16 54.45
CA ALA A 58 47.56 -3.74 54.79
C ALA A 58 46.37 -3.50 55.73
N GLN A 59 46.68 -2.97 56.92
CA GLN A 59 45.69 -2.72 57.97
C GLN A 59 44.95 -1.40 57.78
N THR A 60 45.55 -0.44 57.04
CA THR A 60 44.97 0.87 56.79
C THR A 60 44.54 1.05 55.33
N ALA A 61 43.49 1.85 55.11
CA ALA A 61 42.99 2.17 53.76
C ALA A 61 44.05 2.79 52.81
N PRO A 62 44.89 3.76 53.22
CA PRO A 62 45.90 4.33 52.32
C PRO A 62 46.98 3.33 51.90
N GLU A 63 47.40 2.43 52.78
CA GLU A 63 48.37 1.36 52.43
C GLU A 63 47.78 0.37 51.41
N ARG A 64 46.49 0.03 51.53
CA ARG A 64 45.80 -0.81 50.55
C ARG A 64 45.77 -0.17 49.17
N ALA A 65 45.51 1.13 49.11
CA ALA A 65 45.49 1.89 47.86
C ALA A 65 46.89 1.95 47.21
N GLU A 66 47.94 2.19 48.01
CA GLU A 66 49.31 2.22 47.51
C GLU A 66 49.76 0.85 46.96
N LEU A 67 49.45 -0.24 47.68
CA LEU A 67 49.74 -1.60 47.22
C LEU A 67 48.98 -1.93 45.93
N TRP A 68 47.71 -1.54 45.83
CA TRP A 68 46.94 -1.72 44.60
C TRP A 68 47.53 -0.95 43.42
N MET A 69 48.01 0.27 43.63
CA MET A 69 48.68 1.06 42.60
C MET A 69 49.97 0.38 42.12
N LYS A 70 50.76 -0.18 43.04
CA LYS A 70 51.97 -0.96 42.71
C LYS A 70 51.64 -2.23 41.92
N VAL A 71 50.59 -2.95 42.32
CA VAL A 71 50.12 -4.16 41.60
C VAL A 71 49.59 -3.82 40.20
N LYS A 72 48.83 -2.71 40.06
CA LYS A 72 48.36 -2.23 38.76
C LYS A 72 49.53 -1.82 37.85
N ALA A 73 50.55 -1.15 38.39
CA ALA A 73 51.73 -0.76 37.63
C ALA A 73 52.51 -1.97 37.09
N ASP A 74 52.59 -3.07 37.86
CA ASP A 74 53.34 -4.27 37.48
C ASP A 74 52.54 -5.23 36.57
N MET A 75 51.20 -5.26 36.70
CA MET A 75 50.32 -6.14 35.92
C MET A 75 49.69 -5.48 34.66
N GLY A 76 49.80 -4.15 34.52
CA GLY A 76 49.19 -3.38 33.42
C GLY A 76 47.65 -3.43 33.41
N ASP A 77 47.04 -3.17 32.24
CA ASP A 77 45.56 -3.15 32.02
C ASP A 77 44.86 -4.53 32.19
N ARG A 78 45.52 -5.52 32.80
CA ARG A 78 45.01 -6.91 32.93
C ARG A 78 44.19 -7.15 34.21
N VAL A 79 43.92 -6.11 35.00
CA VAL A 79 43.10 -6.19 36.22
C VAL A 79 41.79 -5.41 36.00
N PRO A 80 40.62 -6.08 35.97
CA PRO A 80 39.34 -5.38 35.95
C PRO A 80 39.15 -4.62 37.27
N SER A 81 39.07 -3.29 37.19
CA SER A 81 38.69 -2.41 38.31
C SER A 81 37.19 -2.14 38.19
N ILE A 82 36.41 -2.58 39.18
CA ILE A 82 35.13 -1.95 39.51
C ILE A 82 35.46 -1.12 40.74
N ASP A 83 35.87 0.13 40.53
CA ASP A 83 36.02 1.09 41.61
C ASP A 83 34.62 1.57 42.03
N ASP A 84 34.38 1.61 43.36
CA ASP A 84 33.23 2.20 44.04
C ASP A 84 33.17 3.74 43.84
N SER A 85 33.15 4.20 42.58
CA SER A 85 33.01 5.62 42.26
C SER A 85 31.52 6.01 42.33
N GLU A 86 31.22 7.10 43.03
CA GLU A 86 29.91 7.74 43.13
C GLU A 86 29.25 7.94 41.75
N LEU A 87 30.07 8.13 40.71
CA LEU A 87 29.65 8.24 39.32
C LEU A 87 29.07 6.92 38.76
N VAL A 88 29.67 5.77 39.08
CA VAL A 88 29.18 4.44 38.63
C VAL A 88 27.83 4.12 39.28
N GLN A 89 27.67 4.47 40.55
CA GLN A 89 26.40 4.35 41.27
C GLN A 89 25.31 5.24 40.65
N SER A 90 25.66 6.46 40.22
CA SER A 90 24.73 7.36 39.53
C SER A 90 24.29 6.82 38.16
N LEU A 91 25.20 6.24 37.39
CA LEU A 91 24.92 5.65 36.08
C LEU A 91 24.05 4.39 36.20
N LEU A 92 24.31 3.56 37.21
CA LEU A 92 23.50 2.38 37.52
C LEU A 92 22.06 2.76 37.91
N LYS A 93 21.89 3.86 38.64
CA LYS A 93 20.56 4.39 38.97
C LYS A 93 19.81 4.87 37.72
N ILE A 94 20.47 5.61 36.84
CA ILE A 94 19.90 6.06 35.56
C ILE A 94 19.50 4.86 34.70
N ALA A 95 20.35 3.83 34.62
CA ALA A 95 20.05 2.59 33.90
C ALA A 95 18.80 1.88 34.45
N ALA A 96 18.65 1.84 35.77
CA ALA A 96 17.47 1.28 36.42
C ALA A 96 16.19 2.08 36.14
N GLU A 97 16.27 3.41 36.13
CA GLU A 97 15.15 4.28 35.77
C GLU A 97 14.69 4.03 34.33
N HIS A 98 15.62 3.99 33.37
CA HIS A 98 15.30 3.68 31.98
C HIS A 98 14.73 2.28 31.79
N TYR A 99 15.24 1.27 32.50
CA TYR A 99 14.68 -0.08 32.47
C TYR A 99 13.21 -0.11 32.93
N ASN A 100 12.87 0.66 33.97
CA ASN A 100 11.51 0.74 34.49
C ASN A 100 10.57 1.54 33.57
N MET A 101 11.09 2.54 32.85
CA MET A 101 10.33 3.30 31.86
C MET A 101 10.08 2.52 30.56
N ALA A 102 10.94 1.57 30.21
CA ALA A 102 10.81 0.77 29.00
C ALA A 102 9.50 -0.05 29.00
N THR A 103 8.74 0.06 27.91
CA THR A 103 7.42 -0.57 27.75
C THR A 103 7.54 -1.99 27.18
N ASN A 104 8.58 -2.23 26.38
CA ASN A 104 8.80 -3.50 25.70
C ASN A 104 9.86 -4.35 26.41
N ARG A 105 9.64 -5.67 26.48
CA ARG A 105 10.61 -6.62 27.03
C ARG A 105 11.92 -6.63 26.23
N LEU A 106 11.86 -6.46 24.92
CA LEU A 106 13.06 -6.40 24.07
C LEU A 106 13.94 -5.19 24.41
N GLU A 107 13.32 -4.03 24.59
CA GLU A 107 13.99 -2.78 24.98
C GLU A 107 14.65 -2.93 26.35
N ARG A 108 13.96 -3.56 27.31
CA ARG A 108 14.53 -3.91 28.63
C ARG A 108 15.75 -4.81 28.54
N VAL A 109 15.71 -5.85 27.70
CA VAL A 109 16.84 -6.77 27.50
C VAL A 109 18.01 -6.05 26.82
N TRP A 110 17.73 -5.16 25.87
CA TRP A 110 18.74 -4.34 25.19
C TRP A 110 19.40 -3.34 26.14
N LEU A 111 18.64 -2.60 26.95
CA LEU A 111 19.21 -1.68 27.93
C LEU A 111 20.13 -2.40 28.91
N LEU A 112 19.77 -3.61 29.35
CA LEU A 112 20.62 -4.42 30.21
C LEU A 112 21.86 -4.95 29.49
N SER A 113 21.79 -5.23 28.19
CA SER A 113 22.93 -5.79 27.44
C SER A 113 24.11 -4.81 27.36
N LEU A 114 23.83 -3.51 27.38
CA LEU A 114 24.86 -2.45 27.43
C LEU A 114 25.76 -2.55 28.67
N TYR A 115 25.22 -3.02 29.80
CA TYR A 115 25.94 -3.12 31.08
C TYR A 115 26.34 -4.56 31.43
N ALA A 116 25.84 -5.55 30.69
CA ALA A 116 25.92 -6.97 31.07
C ALA A 116 27.34 -7.57 31.01
N ASN A 117 28.25 -6.94 30.27
CA ASN A 117 29.66 -7.33 30.18
C ASN A 117 30.52 -6.78 31.33
N ASP A 118 30.15 -5.61 31.86
CA ASP A 118 30.96 -4.87 32.82
C ASP A 118 30.44 -4.99 34.26
N ILE A 119 29.17 -5.35 34.44
CA ILE A 119 28.50 -5.40 35.74
C ILE A 119 27.97 -6.82 36.00
N ASP A 120 28.02 -7.26 37.26
CA ASP A 120 27.47 -8.55 37.65
C ASP A 120 25.96 -8.47 37.97
N TYR A 121 25.29 -9.63 37.94
CA TYR A 121 23.85 -9.73 38.15
C TYR A 121 23.42 -9.17 39.51
N HIS A 122 24.21 -9.43 40.56
CA HIS A 122 23.82 -9.08 41.92
C HIS A 122 23.86 -7.57 42.12
N THR A 123 24.88 -6.90 41.56
CA THR A 123 24.97 -5.43 41.58
C THR A 123 23.79 -4.80 40.83
N MET A 124 23.44 -5.29 39.63
CA MET A 124 22.28 -4.74 38.89
C MET A 124 20.93 -5.04 39.59
N LEU A 125 20.80 -6.19 40.25
CA LEU A 125 19.61 -6.57 41.01
C LEU A 125 19.34 -5.63 42.20
N GLN A 126 20.38 -5.05 42.81
CA GLN A 126 20.23 -4.05 43.87
C GLN A 126 19.55 -2.78 43.37
N HIS A 127 19.79 -2.40 42.11
CA HIS A 127 19.20 -1.21 41.50
C HIS A 127 17.85 -1.47 40.83
N ILE A 128 17.57 -2.71 40.42
CA ILE A 128 16.30 -3.13 39.80
C ILE A 128 15.69 -4.28 40.61
N PRO A 129 14.95 -3.98 41.70
CA PRO A 129 14.28 -5.00 42.50
C PRO A 129 13.28 -5.80 41.65
N GLY A 130 13.49 -7.11 41.53
CA GLY A 130 12.64 -8.00 40.73
C GLY A 130 13.17 -8.29 39.32
N LEU A 131 14.40 -7.88 38.98
CA LEU A 131 15.08 -8.34 37.77
C LEU A 131 15.19 -9.87 37.76
N SER A 132 14.75 -10.51 36.68
CA SER A 132 14.81 -11.97 36.56
C SER A 132 16.16 -12.44 36.01
N ASP A 133 16.71 -13.51 36.58
CA ASP A 133 17.94 -14.15 36.10
C ASP A 133 17.83 -14.55 34.62
N ARG A 134 16.64 -14.94 34.16
CA ARG A 134 16.38 -15.23 32.75
C ARG A 134 16.59 -14.00 31.85
N THR A 135 16.02 -12.86 32.21
CA THR A 135 16.15 -11.60 31.46
C THR A 135 17.60 -11.14 31.41
N TRP A 136 18.32 -11.30 32.52
CA TRP A 136 19.74 -10.96 32.59
C TRP A 136 20.62 -11.88 31.73
N ASN A 137 20.34 -13.18 31.73
CA ASN A 137 21.04 -14.13 30.87
C ASN A 137 20.73 -13.91 29.37
N GLU A 138 19.52 -13.48 29.03
CA GLU A 138 19.15 -13.05 27.67
C GLU A 138 19.94 -11.79 27.26
N ALA A 139 20.07 -10.82 28.17
CA ALA A 139 20.86 -9.60 27.95
C ALA A 139 22.36 -9.88 27.75
N ARG A 140 22.94 -10.80 28.55
CA ARG A 140 24.34 -11.24 28.35
C ARG A 140 24.59 -11.91 27.00
N LYS A 141 23.65 -12.72 26.52
CA LYS A 141 23.76 -13.32 25.19
C LYS A 141 23.76 -12.22 24.12
N MET A 142 22.84 -11.27 24.24
CA MET A 142 22.75 -10.12 23.35
C MET A 142 24.01 -9.23 23.38
N ALA A 143 24.63 -9.06 24.56
CA ALA A 143 25.86 -8.29 24.72
C ALA A 143 27.10 -8.95 24.09
N ILE A 144 27.03 -10.25 23.77
CA ILE A 144 28.09 -11.00 23.11
C ILE A 144 27.93 -10.92 21.58
N ASP A 145 26.70 -10.89 21.08
CA ASP A 145 26.35 -10.88 19.65
C ASP A 145 26.41 -9.47 19.02
N GLN A 146 27.33 -8.59 19.47
CA GLN A 146 27.39 -7.12 19.21
C GLN A 146 27.29 -6.62 17.74
N ASP A 147 27.23 -7.50 16.75
CA ASP A 147 27.24 -7.15 15.32
C ASP A 147 25.85 -6.96 14.67
N SER A 148 24.71 -7.04 15.39
CA SER A 148 23.43 -7.15 14.65
C SER A 148 22.14 -6.62 15.30
N PHE A 149 22.18 -5.61 16.17
CA PHE A 149 20.94 -5.05 16.72
C PHE A 149 20.50 -3.73 16.08
N VAL A 150 19.60 -3.83 15.10
CA VAL A 150 18.68 -2.76 14.71
C VAL A 150 17.38 -2.99 15.46
N LEU A 151 16.81 -1.97 16.11
CA LEU A 151 15.42 -1.99 16.58
C LEU A 151 14.52 -2.12 15.34
N GLY A 152 14.35 -3.34 14.85
CA GLY A 152 13.41 -3.64 13.79
C GLY A 152 12.01 -3.42 14.34
N ASP A 153 11.27 -2.52 13.71
CA ASP A 153 9.83 -2.47 13.88
C ASP A 153 9.30 -3.86 13.53
N ASN A 154 8.89 -4.65 14.53
CA ASN A 154 8.29 -5.96 14.34
C ASN A 154 6.87 -5.78 13.78
N THR A 155 6.78 -5.19 12.60
CA THR A 155 5.58 -5.21 11.78
C THR A 155 5.42 -6.64 11.30
N LYS A 156 4.41 -7.33 11.82
CA LYS A 156 4.08 -8.68 11.34
C LYS A 156 3.64 -8.57 9.88
N GLU A 157 4.48 -8.99 8.96
CA GLU A 157 4.14 -9.10 7.56
C GLU A 157 3.11 -10.22 7.38
N ARG A 158 1.86 -9.85 7.10
CA ARG A 158 0.74 -10.78 6.86
C ARG A 158 0.44 -10.93 5.37
N TYR A 159 1.48 -11.06 4.55
CA TYR A 159 1.32 -11.29 3.11
C TYR A 159 2.37 -12.27 2.62
N ASP A 160 2.05 -12.96 1.53
CA ASP A 160 2.95 -13.90 0.87
C ASP A 160 3.81 -13.09 -0.13
N PRO A 161 5.15 -13.04 0.04
CA PRO A 161 6.02 -12.20 -0.76
C PRO A 161 6.02 -12.59 -2.24
N VAL A 162 5.90 -13.89 -2.56
CA VAL A 162 5.86 -14.37 -3.94
C VAL A 162 4.59 -13.88 -4.62
N LYS A 163 3.44 -13.98 -3.94
CA LYS A 163 2.16 -13.50 -4.48
C LYS A 163 2.14 -11.99 -4.67
N LEU A 164 2.83 -11.26 -3.78
CA LEU A 164 2.99 -9.81 -3.90
C LEU A 164 3.80 -9.46 -5.15
N GLU A 165 4.91 -10.16 -5.40
CA GLU A 165 5.77 -9.94 -6.56
C GLU A 165 5.03 -10.12 -7.89
N TYR A 166 4.21 -11.17 -8.02
CA TYR A 166 3.36 -11.37 -9.20
C TYR A 166 2.37 -10.22 -9.39
N PHE A 167 1.76 -9.75 -8.31
CA PHE A 167 0.82 -8.63 -8.37
C PHE A 167 1.52 -7.32 -8.76
N ILE A 168 2.69 -7.02 -8.17
CA ILE A 168 3.48 -5.83 -8.50
C ILE A 168 3.93 -5.89 -9.97
N SER A 169 4.42 -7.05 -10.43
CA SER A 169 4.84 -7.27 -11.82
C SER A 169 3.69 -7.07 -12.79
N PHE A 170 2.47 -7.48 -12.42
CA PHE A 170 1.28 -7.26 -13.23
C PHE A 170 0.90 -5.78 -13.32
N ILE A 171 0.80 -5.06 -12.19
CA ILE A 171 0.36 -3.64 -12.21
C ILE A 171 1.42 -2.71 -12.82
N THR A 172 2.68 -3.13 -12.83
CA THR A 172 3.80 -2.44 -13.51
C THR A 172 4.05 -2.96 -14.92
N SER A 173 3.24 -3.91 -15.40
CA SER A 173 3.35 -4.41 -16.77
C SER A 173 2.95 -3.32 -17.79
N PRO A 174 3.64 -3.24 -18.93
CA PRO A 174 3.25 -2.36 -20.05
C PRO A 174 1.80 -2.57 -20.52
N HIS A 175 1.21 -3.74 -20.26
CA HIS A 175 -0.16 -4.08 -20.65
C HIS A 175 -1.22 -3.38 -19.78
N ILE A 176 -0.87 -3.00 -18.54
CA ILE A 176 -1.74 -2.29 -17.60
C ILE A 176 -1.42 -0.78 -17.59
N MET A 177 -0.15 -0.43 -17.80
CA MET A 177 0.33 0.95 -17.87
C MET A 177 0.15 1.53 -19.27
N ILE A 178 -1.11 1.73 -19.70
CA ILE A 178 -1.42 2.28 -21.03
C ILE A 178 -1.39 3.83 -21.01
N SER A 179 -0.25 4.45 -20.71
CA SER A 179 0.00 5.81 -21.21
C SER A 179 1.46 6.16 -21.27
N LEU A 180 1.82 6.91 -22.32
CA LEU A 180 2.95 7.83 -22.27
C LEU A 180 2.77 8.72 -21.04
N PRO A 181 3.62 8.60 -20.02
CA PRO A 181 3.51 9.42 -18.83
C PRO A 181 3.71 10.89 -19.21
N PHE A 182 2.69 11.70 -18.98
CA PHE A 182 2.74 13.14 -19.19
C PHE A 182 2.92 13.84 -17.84
N GLY A 183 4.03 14.57 -17.70
CA GLY A 183 4.43 15.29 -16.49
C GLY A 183 5.55 14.59 -15.71
N ASP A 184 6.13 15.32 -14.75
CA ASP A 184 7.20 14.85 -13.88
C ASP A 184 6.64 14.57 -12.47
N ALA A 185 6.92 13.40 -11.91
CA ALA A 185 6.67 13.09 -10.50
C ALA A 185 7.98 13.11 -9.72
N THR A 186 8.00 13.82 -8.59
CA THR A 186 9.17 13.89 -7.71
C THR A 186 8.94 13.04 -6.48
N VAL A 187 9.78 12.03 -6.25
CA VAL A 187 9.77 11.22 -5.03
C VAL A 187 10.96 11.62 -4.16
N LYS A 188 10.70 11.89 -2.88
CA LYS A 188 11.74 12.20 -1.92
C LYS A 188 12.11 10.93 -1.16
N ASP A 189 13.38 10.53 -1.18
CA ASP A 189 13.85 9.38 -0.42
C ASP A 189 13.94 9.72 1.09
N SER A 190 14.14 8.69 1.92
CA SER A 190 14.33 8.84 3.37
C SER A 190 15.56 9.64 3.77
N HIS A 191 16.50 9.87 2.85
CA HIS A 191 17.71 10.66 3.03
C HIS A 191 17.54 12.11 2.51
N GLY A 192 16.36 12.47 1.99
CA GLY A 192 16.02 13.78 1.49
C GLY A 192 16.34 14.05 0.01
N ASN A 193 16.86 13.08 -0.73
CA ASN A 193 17.13 13.20 -2.17
C ASN A 193 15.83 13.20 -2.97
N ILE A 194 15.78 14.01 -4.03
CA ILE A 194 14.61 14.12 -4.91
C ILE A 194 14.88 13.33 -6.20
N LEU A 195 14.10 12.29 -6.42
CA LEU A 195 14.10 11.48 -7.64
C LEU A 195 13.01 11.96 -8.58
N HIS A 196 13.40 12.37 -9.78
CA HIS A 196 12.47 12.64 -10.87
C HIS A 196 12.11 11.33 -11.56
N MET A 197 10.85 10.97 -11.51
CA MET A 197 10.31 9.79 -12.14
C MET A 197 9.09 10.15 -12.97
N SER A 198 8.89 9.41 -14.05
CA SER A 198 7.67 9.54 -14.81
C SER A 198 6.50 8.96 -14.02
N PRO A 199 5.33 9.63 -13.97
CA PRO A 199 4.13 9.09 -13.34
C PRO A 199 3.58 7.93 -14.18
N THR A 200 4.22 6.78 -14.09
CA THR A 200 3.69 5.52 -14.63
C THR A 200 2.61 5.02 -13.68
N VAL A 201 1.38 5.47 -13.93
CA VAL A 201 0.23 5.14 -13.12
C VAL A 201 -0.67 4.19 -13.91
N PRO A 202 -1.14 3.08 -13.32
CA PRO A 202 -2.16 2.24 -13.94
C PRO A 202 -3.40 3.08 -14.28
N GLN A 203 -3.85 3.05 -15.53
CA GLN A 203 -5.02 3.82 -15.99
C GLN A 203 -6.36 3.17 -15.63
N ALA A 204 -6.35 1.87 -15.36
CA ALA A 204 -7.56 1.11 -15.06
C ALA A 204 -8.08 1.41 -13.65
N ARG A 205 -9.39 1.28 -13.39
CA ARG A 205 -9.93 1.43 -12.04
C ARG A 205 -9.41 0.33 -11.12
N ILE A 206 -9.43 0.55 -9.80
CA ILE A 206 -8.96 -0.44 -8.81
C ILE A 206 -9.64 -1.81 -9.02
N TYR A 207 -10.98 -1.82 -9.13
CA TYR A 207 -11.74 -3.05 -9.36
C TYR A 207 -11.38 -3.71 -10.69
N GLU A 208 -11.33 -2.93 -11.78
CA GLU A 208 -11.00 -3.44 -13.11
C GLU A 208 -9.58 -4.03 -13.13
N THR A 209 -8.61 -3.36 -12.50
CA THR A 209 -7.23 -3.84 -12.37
C THR A 209 -7.17 -5.17 -11.64
N ILE A 210 -7.90 -5.31 -10.54
CA ILE A 210 -7.97 -6.56 -9.78
C ILE A 210 -8.64 -7.67 -10.58
N ARG A 211 -9.71 -7.35 -11.32
CA ARG A 211 -10.40 -8.31 -12.18
C ARG A 211 -9.51 -8.78 -13.32
N LEU A 212 -8.81 -7.86 -13.99
CA LEU A 212 -7.86 -8.17 -15.06
C LEU A 212 -6.71 -9.03 -14.51
N TYR A 213 -6.26 -8.77 -13.28
CA TYR A 213 -5.25 -9.60 -12.62
C TYR A 213 -5.77 -11.04 -12.38
N GLU A 214 -7.00 -11.17 -11.89
CA GLU A 214 -7.64 -12.48 -11.68
C GLU A 214 -7.79 -13.26 -13.00
N GLU A 215 -8.23 -12.59 -14.08
CA GLU A 215 -8.36 -13.18 -15.42
C GLU A 215 -6.98 -13.56 -15.99
N TYR A 216 -5.98 -12.69 -15.89
CA TYR A 216 -4.59 -12.95 -16.32
C TYR A 216 -3.98 -14.17 -15.62
N MET A 217 -4.12 -14.25 -14.29
CA MET A 217 -3.57 -15.36 -13.51
C MET A 217 -4.29 -16.67 -13.81
N LYS A 218 -5.58 -16.61 -14.16
CA LYS A 218 -6.36 -17.77 -14.61
C LYS A 218 -5.90 -18.26 -15.99
N GLU A 219 -5.73 -17.36 -16.95
CA GLU A 219 -5.23 -17.69 -18.29
C GLU A 219 -3.82 -18.28 -18.26
N ALA A 220 -2.96 -17.77 -17.38
CA ALA A 220 -1.61 -18.29 -17.18
C ALA A 220 -1.56 -19.62 -16.40
N GLY A 221 -2.68 -20.11 -15.85
CA GLY A 221 -2.73 -21.30 -15.01
C GLY A 221 -2.04 -21.13 -13.64
N LEU A 222 -1.87 -19.88 -13.19
CA LEU A 222 -1.15 -19.50 -11.96
C LEU A 222 -2.08 -19.10 -10.80
N GLU A 223 -3.34 -19.54 -10.81
CA GLU A 223 -4.35 -19.18 -9.79
C GLU A 223 -3.88 -19.39 -8.33
N LYS A 224 -2.99 -20.34 -8.07
CA LYS A 224 -2.42 -20.60 -6.73
C LYS A 224 -1.58 -19.45 -6.19
N LEU A 225 -0.98 -18.66 -7.09
CA LEU A 225 -0.13 -17.49 -6.81
C LEU A 225 -0.94 -16.19 -6.77
N LEU A 226 -2.26 -16.27 -6.93
CA LEU A 226 -3.14 -15.11 -6.86
C LEU A 226 -3.05 -14.44 -5.48
N LEU A 227 -2.75 -13.13 -5.50
CA LEU A 227 -2.80 -12.29 -4.30
C LEU A 227 -4.25 -12.12 -3.86
N LYS A 228 -4.51 -12.16 -2.54
CA LYS A 228 -5.86 -11.95 -2.01
C LYS A 228 -6.39 -10.58 -2.45
N ARG A 229 -7.65 -10.56 -2.91
CA ARG A 229 -8.35 -9.35 -3.36
C ARG A 229 -8.23 -8.20 -2.36
N THR A 230 -8.38 -8.49 -1.06
CA THR A 230 -8.29 -7.48 0.01
C THR A 230 -6.91 -6.84 0.13
N THR A 231 -5.83 -7.61 -0.08
CA THR A 231 -4.46 -7.09 -0.09
C THR A 231 -4.20 -6.27 -1.36
N ALA A 232 -4.65 -6.76 -2.52
CA ALA A 232 -4.56 -6.03 -3.78
C ALA A 232 -5.29 -4.67 -3.71
N TYR A 233 -6.49 -4.63 -3.15
CA TYR A 233 -7.24 -3.40 -2.89
C TYR A 233 -6.45 -2.41 -2.03
N LYS A 234 -5.86 -2.88 -0.92
CA LYS A 234 -5.05 -2.02 -0.03
C LYS A 234 -3.83 -1.44 -0.74
N ILE A 235 -3.18 -2.21 -1.60
CA ILE A 235 -2.03 -1.73 -2.37
C ILE A 235 -2.50 -0.64 -3.33
N LEU A 236 -3.50 -0.95 -4.16
CA LEU A 236 -4.01 -0.02 -5.17
C LEU A 236 -4.64 1.25 -4.56
N SER A 237 -5.29 1.16 -3.40
CA SER A 237 -5.86 2.33 -2.71
C SER A 237 -4.81 3.30 -2.19
N ASN A 238 -3.58 2.84 -1.95
CA ASN A 238 -2.47 3.69 -1.52
C ASN A 238 -1.65 4.23 -2.72
N LEU A 239 -1.91 3.75 -3.94
CA LEU A 239 -1.28 4.31 -5.12
C LEU A 239 -2.02 5.58 -5.57
N PRO A 240 -1.30 6.62 -6.03
CA PRO A 240 -1.91 7.82 -6.59
C PRO A 240 -2.48 7.53 -7.99
N MET A 241 -3.54 6.72 -8.05
CA MET A 241 -4.20 6.33 -9.30
C MET A 241 -4.92 7.54 -9.90
N LYS A 242 -4.43 8.03 -11.03
CA LYS A 242 -5.02 9.14 -11.77
C LYS A 242 -6.01 8.55 -12.76
N GLN A 243 -7.30 8.79 -12.56
CA GLN A 243 -8.30 8.48 -13.57
C GLN A 243 -8.06 9.40 -14.76
N THR A 244 -7.40 8.91 -15.80
CA THR A 244 -7.29 9.62 -17.06
C THR A 244 -8.63 9.51 -17.76
N HIS A 245 -9.35 10.61 -17.88
CA HIS A 245 -10.46 10.70 -18.82
C HIS A 245 -9.89 10.50 -20.22
N SER A 246 -10.48 9.61 -21.04
CA SER A 246 -10.06 9.48 -22.44
C SER A 246 -10.14 10.87 -23.08
N LEU A 247 -9.09 11.26 -23.81
CA LEU A 247 -9.16 12.44 -24.66
C LEU A 247 -10.43 12.32 -25.51
N THR A 248 -11.25 13.37 -25.48
CA THR A 248 -12.64 13.50 -25.92
C THR A 248 -12.90 13.24 -27.42
N CYS A 249 -11.96 12.61 -28.13
CA CYS A 249 -12.00 12.46 -29.59
C CYS A 249 -12.57 11.12 -30.09
N VAL A 250 -12.90 10.17 -29.20
CA VAL A 250 -13.60 8.94 -29.58
C VAL A 250 -14.87 8.85 -28.74
N ASP A 251 -16.03 8.93 -29.40
CA ASP A 251 -17.36 8.92 -28.76
C ASP A 251 -17.66 7.55 -28.13
N TYR A 252 -17.10 7.31 -26.94
CA TYR A 252 -17.33 6.10 -26.16
C TYR A 252 -18.70 6.08 -25.45
N TYR A 253 -19.58 7.07 -25.64
CA TYR A 253 -20.86 7.17 -24.92
C TYR A 253 -21.71 5.91 -25.04
N HIS A 254 -21.90 5.39 -26.26
CA HIS A 254 -22.65 4.17 -26.52
C HIS A 254 -22.01 2.94 -25.86
N ALA A 255 -20.69 2.78 -26.01
CA ALA A 255 -19.96 1.65 -25.44
C ALA A 255 -19.97 1.70 -23.90
N ARG A 256 -19.71 2.87 -23.31
CA ARG A 256 -19.67 3.10 -21.87
C ARG A 256 -21.02 2.85 -21.21
N ALA A 257 -22.10 3.34 -21.82
CA ALA A 257 -23.46 3.08 -21.36
C ALA A 257 -23.85 1.60 -21.49
N THR A 258 -23.55 0.97 -22.63
CA THR A 258 -23.85 -0.46 -22.86
C THR A 258 -23.09 -1.35 -21.87
N ASN A 259 -21.79 -1.10 -21.68
CA ASN A 259 -20.97 -1.79 -20.69
C ASN A 259 -21.48 -1.53 -19.27
N GLY A 260 -21.91 -0.31 -18.97
CA GLY A 260 -22.54 0.03 -17.69
C GLY A 260 -23.79 -0.79 -17.40
N LEU A 261 -24.67 -0.97 -18.39
CA LEU A 261 -25.87 -1.81 -18.25
C LEU A 261 -25.53 -3.29 -18.05
N ILE A 262 -24.51 -3.79 -18.74
CA ILE A 262 -24.03 -5.17 -18.56
C ILE A 262 -23.50 -5.36 -17.14
N GLU A 263 -22.71 -4.42 -16.64
CA GLU A 263 -22.16 -4.46 -15.29
C GLU A 263 -23.23 -4.33 -14.21
N MET A 264 -24.22 -3.45 -14.37
CA MET A 264 -25.40 -3.41 -13.48
C MET A 264 -26.10 -4.77 -13.45
N GLY A 265 -26.23 -5.45 -14.60
CA GLY A 265 -26.73 -6.81 -14.69
C GLY A 265 -25.91 -7.83 -13.90
N ARG A 266 -24.58 -7.71 -13.95
CA ARG A 266 -23.66 -8.56 -13.17
C ARG A 266 -23.73 -8.30 -11.67
N MET A 267 -23.90 -7.04 -11.25
CA MET A 267 -24.09 -6.71 -9.83
C MET A 267 -25.31 -7.43 -9.25
N ILE A 268 -26.40 -7.53 -10.03
CA ILE A 268 -27.59 -8.32 -9.64
C ILE A 268 -27.23 -9.80 -9.46
N ASP A 269 -26.47 -10.39 -10.39
CA ASP A 269 -26.02 -11.79 -10.30
C ASP A 269 -25.12 -12.03 -9.08
N ASP A 270 -24.23 -11.09 -8.78
CA ASP A 270 -23.38 -11.12 -7.60
C ASP A 270 -24.23 -11.09 -6.32
N PHE A 271 -25.28 -10.26 -6.26
CA PHE A 271 -26.18 -10.19 -5.10
C PHE A 271 -26.98 -11.48 -4.91
N VAL A 272 -27.40 -12.16 -5.98
CA VAL A 272 -28.03 -13.49 -5.89
C VAL A 272 -27.02 -14.51 -5.36
N THR A 273 -25.80 -14.52 -5.90
CA THR A 273 -24.74 -15.45 -5.50
C THR A 273 -24.33 -15.27 -4.04
N MET A 274 -24.34 -14.02 -3.56
CA MET A 274 -24.08 -13.66 -2.17
C MET A 274 -25.26 -13.96 -1.22
N GLY A 275 -26.40 -14.42 -1.75
CA GLY A 275 -27.61 -14.67 -0.95
C GLY A 275 -28.28 -13.41 -0.41
N ARG A 276 -27.97 -12.24 -0.99
CA ARG A 276 -28.51 -10.92 -0.60
C ARG A 276 -29.72 -10.50 -1.44
N LEU A 277 -29.90 -11.15 -2.60
CA LEU A 277 -31.09 -11.02 -3.44
C LEU A 277 -31.68 -12.41 -3.69
N LYS A 278 -33.02 -12.54 -3.60
CA LYS A 278 -33.66 -13.81 -3.95
C LYS A 278 -33.60 -14.00 -5.46
N SER A 279 -33.32 -15.22 -5.88
CA SER A 279 -33.26 -15.58 -7.31
C SER A 279 -34.56 -15.25 -8.07
N VAL A 280 -35.72 -15.27 -7.40
CA VAL A 280 -37.02 -14.91 -7.99
C VAL A 280 -37.15 -13.41 -8.32
N ASP A 281 -36.41 -12.54 -7.64
CA ASP A 281 -36.49 -11.09 -7.78
C ASP A 281 -35.51 -10.58 -8.86
N ALA A 282 -34.40 -11.29 -9.10
CA ALA A 282 -33.39 -10.90 -10.08
C ALA A 282 -33.93 -10.68 -11.52
N PRO A 283 -34.88 -11.48 -12.04
CA PRO A 283 -35.49 -11.23 -13.35
C PRO A 283 -36.22 -9.88 -13.46
N HIS A 284 -36.77 -9.33 -12.36
CA HIS A 284 -37.42 -8.02 -12.36
C HIS A 284 -36.42 -6.92 -12.75
N PHE A 285 -35.31 -6.85 -12.02
CA PHE A 285 -34.27 -5.86 -12.23
C PHE A 285 -33.60 -6.01 -13.61
N LYS A 286 -33.31 -7.25 -14.04
CA LYS A 286 -32.72 -7.50 -15.35
C LYS A 286 -33.64 -7.07 -16.50
N ARG A 287 -34.94 -7.33 -16.40
CA ARG A 287 -35.92 -6.83 -17.38
C ARG A 287 -35.94 -5.30 -17.43
N GLY A 288 -35.87 -4.62 -16.28
CA GLY A 288 -35.76 -3.16 -16.22
C GLY A 288 -34.53 -2.64 -16.98
N ILE A 289 -33.37 -3.27 -16.76
CA ILE A 289 -32.12 -2.95 -17.46
C ILE A 289 -32.26 -3.16 -18.97
N ASP A 290 -32.89 -4.24 -19.41
CA ASP A 290 -33.06 -4.54 -20.84
C ASP A 290 -34.05 -3.59 -21.54
N VAL A 291 -35.13 -3.19 -20.85
CA VAL A 291 -36.07 -2.17 -21.33
C VAL A 291 -35.35 -0.83 -21.47
N MET A 292 -34.59 -0.43 -20.45
CA MET A 292 -33.77 0.79 -20.48
C MET A 292 -32.76 0.76 -21.64
N ARG A 293 -32.06 -0.37 -21.85
CA ARG A 293 -31.14 -0.56 -22.99
C ARG A 293 -31.85 -0.35 -24.33
N SER A 294 -33.01 -0.99 -24.50
CA SER A 294 -33.77 -0.98 -25.75
C SER A 294 -34.32 0.42 -26.06
N TYR A 295 -34.81 1.13 -25.03
CA TYR A 295 -35.30 2.49 -25.18
C TYR A 295 -34.20 3.47 -25.61
N LEU A 296 -33.06 3.48 -24.90
CA LEU A 296 -31.95 4.38 -25.20
C LEU A 296 -31.31 4.09 -26.57
N LYS A 297 -31.30 2.83 -27.01
CA LYS A 297 -30.74 2.46 -28.32
C LYS A 297 -31.61 2.89 -29.51
N GLY A 298 -32.92 3.07 -29.33
CA GLY A 298 -33.82 3.29 -30.47
C GLY A 298 -34.95 4.27 -30.22
N ASN A 299 -35.81 4.00 -29.24
CA ASN A 299 -37.07 4.74 -29.08
C ASN A 299 -36.86 6.18 -28.61
N PHE A 300 -35.86 6.44 -27.77
CA PHE A 300 -35.61 7.78 -27.22
C PHE A 300 -35.42 8.83 -28.33
N CYS A 301 -34.61 8.53 -29.33
CA CYS A 301 -34.32 9.45 -30.44
C CYS A 301 -35.59 9.80 -31.23
N LYS A 302 -36.52 8.85 -31.40
CA LYS A 302 -37.81 9.08 -32.07
C LYS A 302 -38.74 10.00 -31.30
N HIS A 303 -38.54 10.14 -29.99
CA HIS A 303 -39.32 11.04 -29.15
C HIS A 303 -38.80 12.47 -29.17
N LEU A 304 -37.57 12.69 -29.60
CA LEU A 304 -36.94 14.01 -29.60
C LEU A 304 -37.57 14.92 -30.64
N LYS A 305 -37.84 16.16 -30.24
CA LYS A 305 -38.37 17.23 -31.09
C LYS A 305 -37.67 18.54 -30.74
N LYS A 306 -37.64 19.49 -31.69
CA LYS A 306 -37.15 20.85 -31.41
C LYS A 306 -37.87 21.45 -30.19
N GLU A 307 -39.19 21.32 -30.18
CA GLU A 307 -40.07 21.76 -29.10
C GLU A 307 -40.95 20.60 -28.63
N SER A 308 -41.05 20.39 -27.31
CA SER A 308 -41.88 19.33 -26.72
C SER A 308 -42.30 19.70 -25.30
N ARG A 309 -43.56 19.43 -24.95
CA ARG A 309 -44.07 19.64 -23.57
C ARG A 309 -43.45 18.71 -22.52
N ILE A 310 -42.54 17.83 -22.92
CA ILE A 310 -41.76 16.93 -22.07
C ILE A 310 -40.30 17.41 -22.12
N SER A 311 -39.73 17.74 -20.95
CA SER A 311 -38.37 18.30 -20.82
C SER A 311 -37.30 17.47 -21.51
N ASP A 312 -37.35 16.15 -21.32
CA ASP A 312 -36.38 15.21 -21.90
C ASP A 312 -36.45 15.10 -23.42
N HIS A 313 -37.57 15.48 -24.01
CA HIS A 313 -37.83 15.35 -25.45
C HIS A 313 -37.65 16.67 -26.19
N CYS A 314 -37.53 17.78 -25.46
CA CYS A 314 -37.38 19.10 -26.02
C CYS A 314 -35.90 19.41 -26.19
N MET A 315 -35.41 19.38 -27.42
CA MET A 315 -33.99 19.64 -27.72
C MET A 315 -33.61 21.07 -27.35
N PHE A 316 -34.47 22.05 -27.64
CA PHE A 316 -34.21 23.45 -27.32
C PHE A 316 -34.10 23.70 -25.82
N TRP A 317 -34.81 22.92 -25.00
CA TRP A 317 -34.66 22.96 -23.56
C TRP A 317 -33.40 22.23 -23.10
N ALA A 318 -33.21 20.99 -23.55
CA ALA A 318 -32.14 20.11 -23.09
C ALA A 318 -30.73 20.58 -23.50
N LEU A 319 -30.61 21.33 -24.60
CA LEU A 319 -29.33 21.87 -25.09
C LEU A 319 -29.06 23.31 -24.64
N SER A 320 -30.01 23.97 -23.97
CA SER A 320 -29.84 25.34 -23.50
C SER A 320 -29.01 25.39 -22.22
N ASP A 321 -27.97 26.22 -22.20
CA ASP A 321 -27.19 26.48 -20.99
C ASP A 321 -27.74 27.73 -20.28
N PRO A 322 -28.34 27.60 -19.08
CA PRO A 322 -28.86 28.75 -18.34
C PRO A 322 -27.76 29.69 -17.84
N ASN A 323 -26.52 29.21 -17.72
CA ASN A 323 -25.39 29.95 -17.15
C ASN A 323 -24.54 30.66 -18.22
N ASN A 324 -24.71 30.30 -19.51
CA ASN A 324 -23.96 30.91 -20.61
C ASN A 324 -24.91 31.60 -21.59
N ALA A 325 -24.86 32.94 -21.63
CA ALA A 325 -25.72 33.74 -22.49
C ALA A 325 -25.59 33.39 -24.00
N HIS A 326 -24.42 32.90 -24.45
CA HIS A 326 -24.21 32.50 -25.84
C HIS A 326 -24.83 31.14 -26.19
N PHE A 327 -24.99 30.26 -25.20
CA PHE A 327 -25.60 28.94 -25.37
C PHE A 327 -27.01 28.86 -24.77
N LYS A 328 -27.52 29.98 -24.27
CA LYS A 328 -28.88 30.11 -23.79
C LYS A 328 -29.83 30.27 -24.96
N MET A 329 -30.69 29.29 -25.17
CA MET A 329 -31.79 29.41 -26.13
C MET A 329 -32.99 30.12 -25.50
N GLU A 330 -33.58 31.07 -26.23
CA GLU A 330 -34.88 31.63 -25.89
C GLU A 330 -35.98 30.59 -26.16
N HIS A 331 -36.43 29.95 -25.09
CA HIS A 331 -37.46 28.93 -25.13
C HIS A 331 -38.75 29.44 -24.45
N LYS A 332 -39.61 30.16 -25.19
CA LYS A 332 -40.81 30.84 -24.65
C LYS A 332 -42.16 30.25 -25.13
N GLY A 333 -42.15 29.23 -25.99
CA GLY A 333 -43.37 28.74 -26.67
C GLY A 333 -44.23 27.74 -25.89
N HIS A 334 -43.69 27.07 -24.86
CA HIS A 334 -44.42 26.04 -24.10
C HIS A 334 -43.81 25.71 -22.74
N GLU A 335 -44.57 25.02 -21.88
CA GLU A 335 -44.15 24.55 -20.56
C GLU A 335 -43.87 23.03 -20.54
N HIS A 336 -42.89 22.61 -19.75
CA HIS A 336 -42.47 21.20 -19.60
C HIS A 336 -43.21 20.46 -18.47
N LYS A 337 -44.55 20.54 -18.45
CA LYS A 337 -45.38 19.92 -17.39
C LYS A 337 -45.68 18.44 -17.64
N GLN A 338 -45.50 17.95 -18.87
CA GLN A 338 -45.77 16.57 -19.21
C GLN A 338 -44.55 15.69 -18.93
N ARG A 339 -44.79 14.40 -18.66
CA ARG A 339 -43.72 13.43 -18.45
C ARG A 339 -43.96 12.20 -19.32
N CYS A 340 -42.91 11.72 -19.99
CA CYS A 340 -42.94 10.49 -20.75
C CYS A 340 -42.99 9.28 -19.82
N THR A 341 -43.84 8.30 -20.12
CA THR A 341 -43.92 7.03 -19.38
C THR A 341 -42.64 6.22 -19.49
N GLU A 342 -42.05 6.12 -20.68
CA GLU A 342 -40.80 5.37 -20.89
C GLU A 342 -39.61 6.04 -20.19
N CYS A 343 -39.47 7.37 -20.26
CA CYS A 343 -38.43 8.08 -19.49
C CYS A 343 -38.60 7.89 -17.97
N LYS A 344 -39.84 7.97 -17.47
CA LYS A 344 -40.15 7.70 -16.06
C LYS A 344 -39.77 6.29 -15.64
N ASN A 345 -40.06 5.28 -16.47
CA ASN A 345 -39.72 3.89 -16.17
C ASN A 345 -38.22 3.69 -16.04
N ILE A 346 -37.42 4.43 -16.82
CA ILE A 346 -35.95 4.40 -16.72
C ILE A 346 -35.49 5.02 -15.41
N GLU A 347 -35.97 6.21 -15.07
CA GLU A 347 -35.67 6.86 -13.79
C GLU A 347 -36.03 5.95 -12.62
N HIS A 348 -37.24 5.38 -12.64
CA HIS A 348 -37.70 4.42 -11.64
C HIS A 348 -36.80 3.20 -11.54
N THR A 349 -36.38 2.61 -12.66
CA THR A 349 -35.49 1.45 -12.66
C THR A 349 -34.13 1.78 -12.03
N ILE A 350 -33.57 2.95 -12.33
CA ILE A 350 -32.32 3.43 -11.72
C ILE A 350 -32.51 3.63 -10.22
N ASP A 351 -33.62 4.23 -9.78
CA ASP A 351 -33.91 4.45 -8.37
C ASP A 351 -34.17 3.14 -7.60
N GLU A 352 -34.85 2.17 -8.21
CA GLU A 352 -35.03 0.82 -7.66
C GLU A 352 -33.69 0.10 -7.47
N LEU A 353 -32.80 0.16 -8.47
CA LEU A 353 -31.45 -0.43 -8.38
C LEU A 353 -30.60 0.28 -7.32
N ARG A 354 -30.67 1.61 -7.26
CA ARG A 354 -29.99 2.40 -6.22
C ARG A 354 -30.46 1.99 -4.82
N THR A 355 -31.78 1.86 -4.65
CA THR A 355 -32.39 1.43 -3.39
C THR A 355 -31.92 0.03 -3.01
N LEU A 356 -31.94 -0.92 -3.96
CA LEU A 356 -31.43 -2.28 -3.74
C LEU A 356 -29.98 -2.27 -3.25
N ILE A 357 -29.10 -1.49 -3.89
CA ILE A 357 -27.68 -1.42 -3.51
C ILE A 357 -27.52 -0.81 -2.11
N CYS A 358 -28.27 0.24 -1.79
CA CYS A 358 -28.27 0.86 -0.47
C CYS A 358 -28.78 -0.08 0.62
N ASP A 359 -29.85 -0.83 0.35
CA ASP A 359 -30.45 -1.79 1.28
C ASP A 359 -29.48 -2.94 1.58
N VAL A 360 -28.90 -3.53 0.53
CA VAL A 360 -27.88 -4.57 0.66
C VAL A 360 -26.66 -4.05 1.43
N GLY A 361 -26.24 -2.81 1.18
CA GLY A 361 -25.10 -2.16 1.86
C GLY A 361 -25.36 -1.80 3.33
N SER A 362 -26.62 -1.64 3.73
CA SER A 362 -27.02 -1.24 5.08
C SER A 362 -27.28 -2.42 6.03
N GLU A 363 -27.13 -3.65 5.55
CA GLU A 363 -27.40 -4.84 6.36
C GLU A 363 -26.45 -4.95 7.57
N LYS A 364 -27.04 -5.11 8.77
CA LYS A 364 -26.29 -5.21 10.04
C LYS A 364 -25.32 -6.40 10.12
N LYS A 365 -25.49 -7.42 9.28
CA LYS A 365 -24.70 -8.66 9.28
C LYS A 365 -23.48 -8.63 8.35
N LEU A 366 -23.16 -7.49 7.73
CA LEU A 366 -22.00 -7.41 6.85
C LEU A 366 -20.69 -7.37 7.64
N SER A 367 -19.74 -8.23 7.26
CA SER A 367 -18.36 -8.11 7.69
C SER A 367 -17.73 -6.81 7.18
N VAL A 368 -16.60 -6.41 7.78
CA VAL A 368 -15.86 -5.19 7.37
C VAL A 368 -15.46 -5.24 5.89
N ASP A 369 -15.07 -6.42 5.40
CA ASP A 369 -14.68 -6.60 3.98
C ASP A 369 -15.90 -6.56 3.04
N GLU A 370 -17.03 -7.11 3.45
CA GLU A 370 -18.27 -7.01 2.67
C GLU A 370 -18.80 -5.57 2.60
N LYS A 371 -18.70 -4.80 3.70
CA LYS A 371 -19.08 -3.37 3.70
C LYS A 371 -18.27 -2.58 2.67
N ARG A 372 -16.95 -2.78 2.64
CA ARG A 372 -16.06 -2.15 1.64
C ARG A 372 -16.44 -2.57 0.21
N LYS A 373 -16.81 -3.84 0.02
CA LYS A 373 -17.28 -4.33 -1.28
C LYS A 373 -18.59 -3.65 -1.70
N MET A 374 -19.53 -3.46 -0.78
CA MET A 374 -20.79 -2.77 -1.06
C MET A 374 -20.61 -1.28 -1.34
N GLU A 375 -19.72 -0.61 -0.61
CA GLU A 375 -19.33 0.78 -0.90
C GLU A 375 -18.75 0.91 -2.33
N ALA A 376 -17.92 -0.05 -2.75
CA ALA A 376 -17.39 -0.08 -4.11
C ALA A 376 -18.50 -0.28 -5.15
N TYR A 377 -19.43 -1.21 -4.93
CA TYR A 377 -20.58 -1.40 -5.84
C TYR A 377 -21.46 -0.15 -5.93
N ALA A 378 -21.73 0.54 -4.82
CA ALA A 378 -22.51 1.77 -4.80
C ALA A 378 -21.84 2.87 -5.63
N HIS A 379 -20.53 3.07 -5.44
CA HIS A 379 -19.76 4.02 -6.23
C HIS A 379 -19.74 3.66 -7.72
N GLU A 380 -19.53 2.38 -8.05
CA GLU A 380 -19.53 1.90 -9.44
C GLU A 380 -20.90 2.08 -10.11
N PHE A 381 -21.98 1.78 -9.39
CA PHE A 381 -23.34 1.96 -9.88
C PHE A 381 -23.62 3.41 -10.25
N GLU A 382 -23.30 4.37 -9.39
CA GLU A 382 -23.50 5.80 -9.68
C GLU A 382 -22.73 6.22 -10.93
N LEU A 383 -21.50 5.74 -11.09
CA LEU A 383 -20.69 6.04 -12.27
C LEU A 383 -21.29 5.46 -13.56
N ARG A 384 -21.93 4.29 -13.49
CA ARG A 384 -22.68 3.72 -14.63
C ARG A 384 -23.98 4.49 -14.87
N ALA A 385 -24.68 4.92 -13.83
CA ALA A 385 -25.87 5.77 -13.95
C ALA A 385 -25.54 7.12 -14.62
N THR A 386 -24.43 7.76 -14.25
CA THR A 386 -23.93 8.96 -14.93
C THR A 386 -23.65 8.69 -16.41
N SER A 387 -23.04 7.55 -16.73
CA SER A 387 -22.75 7.18 -18.12
C SER A 387 -24.01 7.03 -18.99
N LEU A 388 -25.14 6.62 -18.39
CA LEU A 388 -26.43 6.58 -19.07
C LEU A 388 -26.99 7.98 -19.34
N HIS A 389 -26.83 8.89 -18.38
CA HIS A 389 -27.23 10.29 -18.55
C HIS A 389 -26.37 10.99 -19.63
N GLU A 390 -25.06 10.71 -19.64
CA GLU A 390 -24.14 11.17 -20.69
C GLU A 390 -24.56 10.66 -22.08
N LEU A 391 -24.94 9.37 -22.20
CA LEU A 391 -25.47 8.84 -23.45
C LEU A 391 -26.77 9.55 -23.85
N LYS A 392 -27.73 9.74 -22.93
CA LYS A 392 -28.98 10.46 -23.22
C LYS A 392 -28.70 11.86 -23.77
N ALA A 393 -27.77 12.60 -23.16
CA ALA A 393 -27.36 13.92 -23.63
C ALA A 393 -26.67 13.86 -25.01
N HIS A 394 -25.84 12.85 -25.25
CA HIS A 394 -25.21 12.62 -26.56
C HIS A 394 -26.26 12.35 -27.65
N LEU A 395 -27.29 11.55 -27.39
CA LEU A 395 -28.38 11.28 -28.33
C LEU A 395 -29.15 12.56 -28.70
N VAL A 396 -29.41 13.43 -27.73
CA VAL A 396 -30.04 14.75 -27.98
C VAL A 396 -29.17 15.60 -28.91
N ARG A 397 -27.87 15.67 -28.66
CA ARG A 397 -26.92 16.41 -29.52
C ARG A 397 -26.87 15.82 -30.93
N SER A 398 -26.80 14.50 -31.03
CA SER A 398 -26.73 13.78 -32.30
C SER A 398 -27.96 14.02 -33.16
N GLU A 399 -29.16 13.91 -32.60
CA GLU A 399 -30.40 14.15 -33.35
C GLU A 399 -30.55 15.62 -33.74
N TYR A 400 -30.20 16.55 -32.85
CA TYR A 400 -30.22 17.98 -33.19
C TYR A 400 -29.29 18.31 -34.35
N ALA A 401 -28.05 17.78 -34.32
CA ALA A 401 -27.08 17.96 -35.40
C ALA A 401 -27.55 17.32 -36.72
N SER A 402 -28.22 16.15 -36.65
CA SER A 402 -28.82 15.51 -37.83
C SER A 402 -29.92 16.39 -38.45
N MET A 403 -30.82 16.94 -37.63
CA MET A 403 -31.86 17.86 -38.10
C MET A 403 -31.29 19.13 -38.72
N ASP A 404 -30.21 19.66 -38.16
CA ASP A 404 -29.58 20.87 -38.71
C ASP A 404 -28.85 20.58 -40.03
N LYS A 405 -28.21 19.41 -40.14
CA LYS A 405 -27.64 18.91 -41.40
C LYS A 405 -28.70 18.77 -42.47
N GLU A 406 -29.85 18.15 -42.17
CA GLU A 406 -30.98 18.06 -43.10
C GLU A 406 -31.48 19.44 -43.53
N ARG A 407 -31.64 20.37 -42.58
CA ARG A 407 -32.03 21.75 -42.87
C ARG A 407 -31.04 22.46 -43.80
N ILE A 408 -29.74 22.33 -43.56
CA ILE A 408 -28.70 22.93 -44.41
C ILE A 408 -28.77 22.31 -45.80
N MET A 409 -28.93 20.99 -45.88
CA MET A 409 -29.07 20.29 -47.15
C MET A 409 -30.30 20.78 -47.92
N ASP A 410 -31.47 20.87 -47.32
CA ASP A 410 -32.70 21.25 -48.01
C ASP A 410 -32.70 22.71 -48.48
N ASN A 411 -32.07 23.60 -47.72
CA ASN A 411 -32.06 25.04 -47.99
C ASN A 411 -30.86 25.52 -48.82
N ARG A 412 -29.95 24.63 -49.23
CA ARG A 412 -28.79 25.00 -50.05
C ARG A 412 -29.22 25.54 -51.43
N LYS A 413 -28.59 26.64 -51.85
CA LYS A 413 -28.82 27.27 -53.16
C LYS A 413 -28.04 26.55 -54.26
N GLU A 414 -28.33 26.89 -55.51
CA GLU A 414 -27.45 26.56 -56.63
C GLU A 414 -26.06 27.18 -56.37
N ASP A 415 -25.01 26.47 -56.78
CA ASP A 415 -23.59 26.79 -56.54
C ASP A 415 -23.11 26.74 -55.08
N GLU A 416 -23.94 26.26 -54.13
CA GLU A 416 -23.53 26.01 -52.75
C GLU A 416 -23.18 24.54 -52.51
N ALA A 417 -22.14 24.31 -51.68
CA ALA A 417 -21.71 22.99 -51.27
C ALA A 417 -21.61 22.88 -49.74
N MET A 418 -22.08 21.76 -49.21
CA MET A 418 -21.90 21.37 -47.81
C MET A 418 -20.71 20.42 -47.69
N ILE A 419 -19.80 20.73 -46.78
CA ILE A 419 -18.61 19.91 -46.50
C ILE A 419 -18.76 19.35 -45.08
N ILE A 420 -18.73 18.02 -44.96
CA ILE A 420 -18.63 17.31 -43.70
C ILE A 420 -17.22 16.76 -43.59
N LEU A 421 -16.52 17.16 -42.53
CA LEU A 421 -15.18 16.68 -42.20
C LEU A 421 -15.30 15.64 -41.08
N ASP A 422 -14.89 14.41 -41.36
CA ASP A 422 -14.75 13.36 -40.36
C ASP A 422 -13.27 13.11 -40.05
N TYR A 423 -12.95 12.91 -38.78
CA TYR A 423 -11.60 12.61 -38.34
C TYR A 423 -11.39 11.10 -38.44
N ALA A 424 -10.63 10.66 -39.45
CA ALA A 424 -10.33 9.24 -39.61
C ALA A 424 -9.33 8.77 -38.54
N GLN A 425 -9.33 7.46 -38.26
CA GLN A 425 -8.22 6.83 -37.54
C GLN A 425 -6.92 7.14 -38.28
N ARG A 426 -5.87 7.52 -37.54
CA ARG A 426 -4.57 7.89 -38.12
C ARG A 426 -4.11 6.84 -39.13
N TRP A 427 -3.62 7.31 -40.27
CA TRP A 427 -3.02 6.44 -41.27
C TRP A 427 -1.67 5.97 -40.76
N ASP A 428 -1.55 4.68 -40.49
CA ASP A 428 -0.28 4.04 -40.17
C ASP A 428 0.33 3.50 -41.47
N PRO A 429 1.48 4.01 -41.95
CA PRO A 429 2.13 3.44 -43.11
C PRO A 429 2.51 1.97 -42.82
N GLU A 430 1.91 1.05 -43.57
CA GLU A 430 2.19 -0.38 -43.49
C GLU A 430 3.64 -0.65 -43.91
N ARG A 431 4.41 -1.33 -43.06
CA ARG A 431 5.62 -2.03 -43.49
C ARG A 431 5.28 -3.51 -43.67
N TYR A 432 5.85 -4.11 -44.71
CA TYR A 432 5.59 -5.48 -45.17
C TYR A 432 5.65 -6.59 -44.09
N ARG A 433 6.34 -6.35 -42.97
CA ARG A 433 6.30 -7.19 -41.76
C ARG A 433 6.52 -6.34 -40.51
N GLU A 434 5.58 -6.38 -39.57
CA GLU A 434 5.73 -5.76 -38.26
C GLU A 434 5.36 -6.75 -37.15
N THR A 435 6.12 -6.67 -36.06
CA THR A 435 5.83 -7.41 -34.82
C THR A 435 4.78 -6.65 -34.01
N GLN A 436 4.00 -7.35 -33.18
CA GLN A 436 2.92 -6.75 -32.37
C GLN A 436 3.41 -5.61 -31.46
N SER A 437 4.67 -5.68 -31.00
CA SER A 437 5.34 -4.61 -30.25
C SER A 437 5.69 -3.36 -31.07
N GLN A 438 5.85 -3.50 -32.40
CA GLN A 438 6.10 -2.37 -33.31
C GLN A 438 4.80 -1.69 -33.76
N TYR A 439 3.67 -2.39 -33.66
CA TYR A 439 2.33 -1.86 -33.94
C TYR A 439 1.83 -0.93 -32.83
N PHE A 440 2.08 -1.28 -31.56
CA PHE A 440 1.57 -0.53 -30.41
C PHE A 440 2.45 0.71 -30.13
N GLY A 441 1.97 1.91 -30.49
CA GLY A 441 2.64 3.18 -30.20
C GLY A 441 3.06 4.03 -31.41
N LYS A 442 2.61 3.70 -32.63
CA LYS A 442 2.85 4.55 -33.79
C LYS A 442 2.10 5.87 -33.71
N SER A 443 2.82 6.96 -34.00
CA SER A 443 2.24 8.26 -34.31
C SER A 443 1.87 8.28 -35.80
N GLY A 444 0.73 7.70 -36.16
CA GLY A 444 0.24 7.76 -37.53
C GLY A 444 -0.05 9.20 -37.99
N GLU A 445 -0.11 9.39 -39.31
CA GLU A 445 -0.47 10.67 -39.91
C GLU A 445 -1.97 10.92 -39.75
N SER A 446 -2.33 12.09 -39.21
CA SER A 446 -3.73 12.49 -39.13
C SER A 446 -4.22 12.84 -40.53
N TRP A 447 -5.36 12.27 -40.90
CA TRP A 447 -6.03 12.56 -42.16
C TRP A 447 -7.53 12.71 -41.91
N HIS A 448 -8.19 13.49 -42.75
CA HIS A 448 -9.61 13.79 -42.63
C HIS A 448 -10.33 13.29 -43.87
N ILE A 449 -11.48 12.65 -43.66
CA ILE A 449 -12.37 12.27 -44.75
C ILE A 449 -13.32 13.45 -44.96
N SER A 450 -13.30 14.01 -46.16
CA SER A 450 -14.17 15.12 -46.55
C SER A 450 -15.29 14.60 -47.44
N HIS A 451 -16.52 14.63 -46.94
CA HIS A 451 -17.70 14.38 -47.74
C HIS A 451 -18.27 15.70 -48.23
N VAL A 452 -18.25 15.92 -49.54
CA VAL A 452 -18.76 17.14 -50.18
C VAL A 452 -20.06 16.81 -50.90
N SER A 453 -21.12 17.56 -50.60
CA SER A 453 -22.37 17.52 -51.35
C SER A 453 -22.66 18.90 -51.92
N ALA A 454 -22.59 19.01 -53.25
CA ALA A 454 -22.87 20.24 -53.98
C ALA A 454 -24.26 20.19 -54.62
N LYS A 455 -24.92 21.35 -54.73
CA LYS A 455 -26.08 21.53 -55.59
C LYS A 455 -25.62 22.32 -56.81
N ILE A 456 -25.44 21.59 -57.91
CA ILE A 456 -25.01 22.11 -59.21
C ILE A 456 -26.25 22.37 -60.05
#